data_AF-A0A920Q3C5-F1
#
_entry.id   AF-A0A920Q3C5-F1
#
_cell.length_a   1.000
_cell.length_b   1.000
_cell.length_c   1.000
_cell.angle_alpha   90.00
_cell.angle_beta   90.00
_cell.angle_gamma   90.00
#
_symmetry.space_group_name_H-M   'P 1'
#
loop_
_entity.id
_entity.type
_entity.pdbx_description
1 polymer ?
#
loop_
_entity_poly.entity_id
_entity_poly.type
_entity_poly.pdbx_seq_one_letter_code
_entity_poly.pdbx_strand_id
1 'polypeptide(L)'
;MGAQGSNASGGGGESPDSGSCIPEDPSGYGRPSRDFLLGIKAFQLQPGNQSVSNAADIKALGMNAVSLSFQIPFDSGGHVRYPFSSFGTSHPTLESSLCHIGNLVHEMKAAGLSVYLSGEPIYYAIQPGVEPTALEAAVVATYTQELLEVMKALASTAETFKVDWLAPISEPDKYFGPGPADEFMQEIRPLMEGFNGKLVWQVQSSDQRLDLRGYDIAGLAVLGAIWTGLVECGTPISRRSSPGQKQTEFPKSPTLNSAA
;
A
#
# COMPACT_ATOMS: atom_id res chain seq x y z
N MET A 1 37.54 -17.46 45.27
CA MET A 1 37.15 -16.06 45.00
C MET A 1 37.21 -15.90 43.49
N GLY A 2 36.15 -15.90 42.68
CA GLY A 2 34.79 -15.38 42.88
C GLY A 2 34.66 -14.11 42.02
N ALA A 3 34.44 -14.25 40.71
CA ALA A 3 34.12 -13.13 39.84
C ALA A 3 32.70 -13.35 39.31
N GLN A 4 31.75 -12.67 39.96
CA GLN A 4 30.35 -12.55 39.55
C GLN A 4 30.26 -11.73 38.26
N GLY A 5 29.32 -12.12 37.40
CA GLY A 5 29.06 -11.49 36.12
C GLY A 5 28.39 -10.12 36.22
N SER A 6 28.27 -9.49 35.07
CA SER A 6 27.32 -8.41 34.83
C SER A 6 26.77 -8.63 33.43
N ASN A 7 25.54 -9.15 33.37
CA ASN A 7 24.71 -9.19 32.18
C ASN A 7 24.41 -7.74 31.76
N ALA A 8 24.80 -7.36 30.55
CA ALA A 8 24.22 -6.22 29.86
C ALA A 8 23.23 -6.77 28.82
N SER A 9 21.99 -6.93 29.26
CA SER A 9 20.84 -7.12 28.38
C SER A 9 20.62 -5.81 27.64
N GLY A 10 21.04 -5.74 26.38
CA GLY A 10 20.76 -4.61 25.50
C GLY A 10 19.27 -4.59 25.14
N GLY A 11 18.46 -4.01 26.02
CA GLY A 11 17.08 -3.67 25.72
C GLY A 11 17.06 -2.62 24.61
N GLY A 12 16.66 -3.04 23.42
CA GLY A 12 16.18 -2.12 22.39
C GLY A 12 14.86 -1.54 22.88
N GLY A 13 14.97 -0.49 23.69
CA GLY A 13 13.84 0.24 24.21
C GLY A 13 13.00 0.76 23.05
N GLU A 14 11.69 0.52 23.16
CA GLU A 14 10.67 1.26 22.45
C GLU A 14 11.03 2.75 22.48
N SER A 15 11.00 3.39 21.32
CA SER A 15 10.98 4.85 21.31
C SER A 15 9.74 5.25 22.13
N PRO A 16 9.91 5.99 23.23
CA PRO A 16 8.77 6.39 24.04
C PRO A 16 7.84 7.22 23.15
N ASP A 17 6.53 6.96 23.25
CA ASP A 17 5.45 7.83 22.77
C ASP A 17 5.75 9.26 23.21
N SER A 18 6.46 10.02 22.38
CA SER A 18 6.95 11.34 22.70
C SER A 18 6.94 12.16 21.42
N GLY A 19 5.82 12.84 21.21
CA GLY A 19 5.67 13.84 20.17
C GLY A 19 4.31 13.75 19.51
N SER A 20 3.49 14.75 19.78
CA SER A 20 2.27 15.14 19.05
C SER A 20 2.05 14.40 17.72
N CYS A 21 0.88 13.74 17.57
CA CYS A 21 0.41 13.10 16.34
C CYS A 21 0.19 14.07 15.14
N ILE A 22 0.60 15.31 15.31
CA ILE A 22 0.53 16.38 14.33
C ILE A 22 1.87 17.12 14.43
N PRO A 23 2.65 17.24 13.34
CA PRO A 23 3.85 18.05 13.34
C PRO A 23 3.48 19.49 13.70
N GLU A 24 4.36 20.19 14.41
CA GLU A 24 4.12 21.57 14.88
C GLU A 24 3.82 22.54 13.71
N ASP A 25 4.22 22.18 12.48
CA ASP A 25 3.83 22.88 11.27
C ASP A 25 3.74 21.93 10.04
N PRO A 26 2.55 21.41 9.69
CA PRO A 26 2.34 20.65 8.46
C PRO A 26 2.39 21.51 7.19
N SER A 27 2.45 22.86 7.30
CA SER A 27 2.44 23.76 6.14
C SER A 27 3.75 23.71 5.33
N GLY A 28 4.81 23.13 5.89
CA GLY A 28 6.08 22.91 5.20
C GLY A 28 6.08 21.77 4.18
N TYR A 29 5.05 20.90 4.15
CA TYR A 29 5.00 19.80 3.19
C TYR A 29 4.46 20.25 1.84
N GLY A 30 5.15 19.82 0.78
CA GLY A 30 4.69 19.94 -0.60
C GLY A 30 4.56 18.57 -1.26
N ARG A 31 3.94 18.54 -2.44
CA ARG A 31 3.93 17.38 -3.34
C ARG A 31 4.93 17.65 -4.47
N PRO A 32 6.22 17.30 -4.32
CA PRO A 32 7.23 17.64 -5.31
C PRO A 32 6.91 16.94 -6.64
N SER A 33 6.93 17.72 -7.73
CA SER A 33 6.90 17.14 -9.08
C SER A 33 8.24 16.47 -9.36
N ARG A 34 8.21 15.25 -9.91
CA ARG A 34 9.40 14.45 -10.21
C ARG A 34 9.33 13.90 -11.63
N ASP A 35 10.45 13.94 -12.34
CA ASP A 35 10.56 13.39 -13.70
C ASP A 35 10.51 11.87 -13.73
N PHE A 36 10.99 11.21 -12.66
CA PHE A 36 10.90 9.78 -12.45
C PHE A 36 10.77 9.44 -10.97
N LEU A 37 10.18 8.29 -10.68
CA LEU A 37 10.07 7.75 -9.33
C LEU A 37 10.91 6.48 -9.21
N LEU A 38 11.84 6.50 -8.26
CA LEU A 38 12.59 5.33 -7.83
C LEU A 38 12.39 5.20 -6.32
N GLY A 39 11.79 4.09 -5.91
CA GLY A 39 11.42 3.88 -4.52
C GLY A 39 11.27 2.42 -4.15
N ILE A 40 10.88 2.20 -2.90
CA ILE A 40 10.70 0.89 -2.30
C ILE A 40 9.28 0.73 -1.72
N LYS A 41 8.72 -0.49 -1.78
CA LYS A 41 7.56 -0.87 -0.98
C LYS A 41 8.00 -1.16 0.44
N ALA A 42 7.68 -0.26 1.35
CA ALA A 42 7.89 -0.45 2.77
C ALA A 42 6.53 -0.68 3.46
N PHE A 43 6.43 -1.71 4.29
CA PHE A 43 5.19 -1.98 5.01
C PHE A 43 5.12 -1.07 6.23
N GLN A 44 6.09 -1.20 7.14
CA GLN A 44 6.12 -0.46 8.42
C GLN A 44 7.48 0.16 8.73
N LEU A 45 8.49 0.00 7.85
CA LEU A 45 9.88 0.45 8.10
C LEU A 45 10.44 -0.03 9.46
N GLN A 46 10.05 -1.22 9.90
CA GLN A 46 10.50 -1.78 11.17
C GLN A 46 11.81 -2.57 11.01
N PRO A 47 12.82 -2.32 11.87
CA PRO A 47 14.04 -3.12 11.88
C PRO A 47 13.75 -4.61 12.05
N GLY A 48 14.40 -5.45 11.24
CA GLY A 48 14.23 -6.91 11.27
C GLY A 48 13.11 -7.44 10.37
N ASN A 49 12.15 -6.61 9.98
CA ASN A 49 11.12 -6.98 8.99
C ASN A 49 11.50 -6.57 7.56
N GLN A 50 12.38 -5.57 7.41
CA GLN A 50 12.80 -5.02 6.11
C GLN A 50 14.28 -4.60 6.15
N SER A 51 14.92 -4.50 4.97
CA SER A 51 16.33 -4.08 4.83
C SER A 51 16.54 -2.57 4.97
N VAL A 52 15.47 -1.78 5.02
CA VAL A 52 15.49 -0.34 5.30
C VAL A 52 14.52 -0.05 6.43
N SER A 53 14.86 0.89 7.32
CA SER A 53 14.02 1.19 8.49
C SER A 53 13.83 2.68 8.75
N ASN A 54 14.33 3.56 7.89
CA ASN A 54 14.20 5.00 8.03
C ASN A 54 14.40 5.72 6.68
N ALA A 55 14.10 7.01 6.65
CA ALA A 55 14.23 7.82 5.45
C ALA A 55 15.69 8.01 4.99
N ALA A 56 16.65 8.04 5.92
CA ALA A 56 18.07 8.22 5.60
C ALA A 56 18.62 7.02 4.80
N ASP A 57 18.23 5.80 5.17
CA ASP A 57 18.59 4.58 4.45
C ASP A 57 18.04 4.60 3.01
N ILE A 58 16.77 4.98 2.85
CA ILE A 58 16.12 5.10 1.53
C ILE A 58 16.86 6.13 0.68
N LYS A 59 17.21 7.28 1.25
CA LYS A 59 18.00 8.31 0.56
C LYS A 59 19.41 7.85 0.21
N ALA A 60 20.06 7.08 1.07
CA ALA A 60 21.40 6.53 0.83
C ALA A 60 21.42 5.55 -0.35
N LEU A 61 20.30 4.86 -0.62
CA LEU A 61 20.11 4.02 -1.81
C LEU A 61 19.85 4.82 -3.10
N GLY A 62 19.88 6.16 -3.04
CA GLY A 62 19.61 7.02 -4.20
C GLY A 62 18.13 7.09 -4.59
N MET A 63 17.23 6.60 -3.73
CA MET A 63 15.79 6.64 -3.97
C MET A 63 15.22 8.03 -3.71
N ASN A 64 14.10 8.31 -4.37
CA ASN A 64 13.35 9.55 -4.22
C ASN A 64 11.92 9.33 -3.72
N ALA A 65 11.41 8.11 -3.74
CA ALA A 65 10.05 7.80 -3.32
C ALA A 65 10.00 6.60 -2.36
N VAL A 66 8.90 6.50 -1.63
CA VAL A 66 8.59 5.36 -0.76
C VAL A 66 7.10 5.07 -0.82
N SER A 67 6.76 3.80 -0.86
CA SER A 67 5.40 3.31 -0.66
C SER A 67 5.26 2.84 0.78
N LEU A 68 4.26 3.32 1.50
CA LEU A 68 3.92 2.93 2.87
C LEU A 68 2.56 2.22 2.90
N SER A 69 2.41 1.25 3.79
CA SER A 69 1.16 0.49 3.98
C SER A 69 0.54 0.80 5.33
N PHE A 70 -0.64 1.40 5.33
CA PHE A 70 -1.47 1.59 6.51
C PHE A 70 -2.25 0.31 6.79
N GLN A 71 -1.88 -0.44 7.83
CA GLN A 71 -2.53 -1.71 8.14
C GLN A 71 -3.91 -1.51 8.75
N ILE A 72 -4.90 -2.18 8.17
CA ILE A 72 -6.29 -2.12 8.62
C ILE A 72 -6.70 -3.52 9.11
N PRO A 73 -6.58 -3.79 10.41
CA PRO A 73 -6.80 -5.11 10.98
C PRO A 73 -8.27 -5.53 10.89
N PHE A 74 -8.53 -6.80 10.55
CA PHE A 74 -9.87 -7.39 10.57
C PHE A 74 -9.90 -8.77 11.24
N ASP A 75 -11.05 -9.13 11.84
CA ASP A 75 -11.29 -10.43 12.44
C ASP A 75 -11.99 -11.43 11.51
N SER A 76 -12.24 -12.65 12.00
CA SER A 76 -12.88 -13.71 11.19
C SER A 76 -14.33 -13.42 10.82
N GLY A 77 -14.96 -12.40 11.42
CA GLY A 77 -16.28 -11.89 11.02
C GLY A 77 -16.22 -10.75 10.01
N GLY A 78 -15.02 -10.28 9.66
CA GLY A 78 -14.82 -9.10 8.83
C GLY A 78 -14.94 -7.79 9.59
N HIS A 79 -14.92 -7.79 10.92
CA HIS A 79 -14.96 -6.55 11.69
C HIS A 79 -13.58 -5.92 11.79
N VAL A 80 -13.49 -4.59 11.64
CA VAL A 80 -12.27 -3.82 11.89
C VAL A 80 -11.88 -3.99 13.36
N ARG A 81 -10.64 -4.41 13.62
CA ARG A 81 -10.24 -4.92 14.93
C ARG A 81 -9.12 -4.12 15.57
N TYR A 82 -9.47 -3.32 16.59
CA TYR A 82 -8.52 -2.77 17.56
C TYR A 82 -8.87 -3.27 18.98
N PRO A 83 -7.90 -3.44 19.91
CA PRO A 83 -6.46 -3.23 19.73
C PRO A 83 -5.85 -4.25 18.75
N PHE A 84 -4.79 -3.83 18.07
CA PHE A 84 -4.08 -4.61 17.07
C PHE A 84 -2.58 -4.56 17.34
N SER A 85 -1.92 -5.71 17.28
CA SER A 85 -0.47 -5.80 17.42
C SER A 85 0.06 -6.77 16.37
N SER A 86 0.98 -6.30 15.54
CA SER A 86 1.64 -7.14 14.54
C SER A 86 3.05 -6.65 14.26
N PHE A 87 3.93 -7.59 13.95
CA PHE A 87 5.29 -7.32 13.47
C PHE A 87 6.10 -6.31 14.33
N GLY A 88 5.91 -6.34 15.65
CA GLY A 88 6.62 -5.45 16.58
C GLY A 88 5.98 -4.07 16.78
N THR A 89 4.83 -3.81 16.16
CA THR A 89 4.01 -2.61 16.38
C THR A 89 2.74 -2.94 17.16
N SER A 90 2.28 -2.01 18.00
CA SER A 90 1.04 -2.13 18.76
C SER A 90 0.21 -0.86 18.62
N HIS A 91 -1.07 -1.03 18.34
CA HIS A 91 -2.04 0.03 18.10
C HIS A 91 -3.28 -0.24 18.95
N PRO A 92 -3.44 0.41 20.12
CA PRO A 92 -4.62 0.24 20.96
C PRO A 92 -5.91 0.72 20.29
N THR A 93 -5.84 1.70 19.39
CA THR A 93 -6.99 2.28 18.69
C THR A 93 -6.67 2.64 17.23
N LEU A 94 -7.70 2.95 16.43
CA LEU A 94 -7.52 3.49 15.08
C LEU A 94 -6.69 4.77 15.09
N GLU A 95 -6.94 5.68 16.03
CA GLU A 95 -6.20 6.95 16.15
C GLU A 95 -4.72 6.72 16.41
N SER A 96 -4.37 5.73 17.25
CA SER A 96 -2.97 5.36 17.49
C SER A 96 -2.28 4.82 16.23
N SER A 97 -3.02 4.08 15.39
CA SER A 97 -2.51 3.54 14.13
C SER A 97 -2.34 4.64 13.08
N LEU A 98 -3.30 5.58 12.99
CA LEU A 98 -3.22 6.77 12.14
C LEU A 98 -2.07 7.70 12.55
N CYS A 99 -1.85 7.87 13.86
CA CYS A 99 -0.72 8.61 14.40
C CYS A 99 0.62 7.98 13.98
N HIS A 100 0.73 6.65 14.10
CA HIS A 100 1.93 5.92 13.70
C HIS A 100 2.26 6.11 12.21
N ILE A 101 1.28 5.87 11.32
CA ILE A 101 1.52 6.06 9.88
C ILE A 101 1.78 7.52 9.53
N GLY A 102 1.12 8.47 10.19
CA GLY A 102 1.36 9.91 10.04
C GLY A 102 2.81 10.28 10.37
N ASN A 103 3.37 9.73 11.44
CA ASN A 103 4.77 9.94 11.82
C ASN A 103 5.76 9.34 10.80
N LEU A 104 5.45 8.18 10.22
CA LEU A 104 6.24 7.64 9.12
C LEU A 104 6.18 8.55 7.90
N VAL A 105 4.99 9.01 7.49
CA VAL A 105 4.85 9.95 6.37
C VAL A 105 5.64 11.23 6.66
N HIS A 106 5.53 11.80 7.87
CA HIS A 106 6.30 12.96 8.31
C HIS A 106 7.80 12.79 8.07
N GLU A 107 8.39 11.70 8.55
CA GLU A 107 9.81 11.42 8.41
C GLU A 107 10.22 11.38 6.92
N MET A 108 9.43 10.71 6.09
CA MET A 108 9.71 10.59 4.66
C MET A 108 9.62 11.96 3.96
N LYS A 109 8.58 12.75 4.25
CA LYS A 109 8.36 14.07 3.67
C LYS A 109 9.45 15.06 4.12
N ALA A 110 9.86 15.01 5.39
CA ALA A 110 10.95 15.82 5.92
C ALA A 110 12.30 15.52 5.25
N ALA A 111 12.53 14.27 4.83
CA ALA A 111 13.69 13.87 4.04
C ALA A 111 13.58 14.22 2.54
N GLY A 112 12.49 14.87 2.11
CA GLY A 112 12.23 15.26 0.74
C GLY A 112 11.85 14.09 -0.17
N LEU A 113 11.38 12.96 0.39
CA LEU A 113 10.84 11.83 -0.37
C LEU A 113 9.39 12.12 -0.79
N SER A 114 8.96 11.49 -1.89
CA SER A 114 7.52 11.43 -2.22
C SER A 114 6.95 10.17 -1.63
N VAL A 115 5.71 10.27 -1.18
CA VAL A 115 5.05 9.20 -0.44
C VAL A 115 3.83 8.71 -1.21
N TYR A 116 3.84 7.41 -1.49
CA TYR A 116 2.65 6.65 -1.85
C TYR A 116 2.12 5.98 -0.59
N LEU A 117 0.85 6.20 -0.26
CA LEU A 117 0.19 5.59 0.89
C LEU A 117 -0.91 4.66 0.41
N SER A 118 -0.94 3.44 0.94
CA SER A 118 -1.98 2.45 0.64
C SER A 118 -2.60 1.88 1.92
N GLY A 119 -3.93 1.78 1.99
CA GLY A 119 -4.59 1.00 3.04
C GLY A 119 -4.43 -0.48 2.77
N GLU A 120 -4.03 -1.27 3.76
CA GLU A 120 -3.69 -2.69 3.60
C GLU A 120 -4.55 -3.54 4.56
N PRO A 121 -5.55 -4.27 4.05
CA PRO A 121 -6.29 -5.25 4.84
C PRO A 121 -5.38 -6.31 5.44
N ILE A 122 -5.45 -6.52 6.75
CA ILE A 122 -4.60 -7.45 7.48
C ILE A 122 -5.44 -8.29 8.45
N TYR A 123 -5.27 -9.60 8.44
CA TYR A 123 -5.93 -10.44 9.43
C TYR A 123 -5.31 -10.19 10.82
N TYR A 124 -6.13 -9.93 11.83
CA TYR A 124 -5.67 -9.46 13.15
C TYR A 124 -4.67 -10.40 13.85
N ALA A 125 -4.73 -11.70 13.55
CA ALA A 125 -3.87 -12.74 14.13
C ALA A 125 -2.86 -13.30 13.11
N ILE A 126 -2.56 -12.55 12.05
CA ILE A 126 -1.59 -12.94 11.02
C ILE A 126 -0.22 -13.26 11.65
N GLN A 127 0.43 -14.30 11.14
CA GLN A 127 1.75 -14.72 11.59
C GLN A 127 2.85 -14.07 10.74
N PRO A 128 4.05 -13.82 11.30
CA PRO A 128 5.23 -13.42 10.53
C PRO A 128 5.49 -14.33 9.32
N GLY A 129 5.72 -13.73 8.16
CA GLY A 129 6.01 -14.44 6.91
C GLY A 129 4.79 -15.01 6.18
N VAL A 130 3.57 -14.83 6.71
CA VAL A 130 2.34 -15.19 6.01
C VAL A 130 1.89 -14.02 5.13
N GLU A 131 1.65 -14.31 3.84
CA GLU A 131 1.12 -13.32 2.92
C GLU A 131 -0.37 -13.05 3.21
N PRO A 132 -0.82 -11.79 3.21
CA PRO A 132 -2.24 -11.48 3.24
C PRO A 132 -3.01 -12.11 2.06
N THR A 133 -4.06 -12.85 2.39
CA THR A 133 -4.95 -13.51 1.43
C THR A 133 -6.23 -12.72 1.21
N ALA A 134 -6.96 -13.05 0.14
CA ALA A 134 -8.32 -12.55 -0.09
C ALA A 134 -9.24 -12.80 1.11
N LEU A 135 -10.23 -11.94 1.30
CA LEU A 135 -11.26 -12.15 2.32
C LEU A 135 -12.25 -13.23 1.84
N GLU A 136 -12.83 -13.96 2.79
CA GLU A 136 -13.96 -14.82 2.48
C GLU A 136 -15.16 -13.98 2.02
N ALA A 137 -15.84 -14.40 0.95
CA ALA A 137 -16.95 -13.64 0.37
C ALA A 137 -18.05 -13.29 1.39
N ALA A 138 -18.25 -14.14 2.40
CA ALA A 138 -19.24 -13.93 3.46
C ALA A 138 -18.92 -12.74 4.39
N VAL A 139 -17.66 -12.31 4.48
CA VAL A 139 -17.24 -11.25 5.40
C VAL A 139 -16.95 -9.92 4.71
N VAL A 140 -16.87 -9.90 3.37
CA VAL A 140 -16.55 -8.71 2.56
C VAL A 140 -17.53 -7.55 2.83
N ALA A 141 -18.83 -7.83 2.91
CA ALA A 141 -19.85 -6.81 3.14
C ALA A 141 -19.71 -6.15 4.52
N THR A 142 -19.43 -6.93 5.56
CA THR A 142 -19.17 -6.41 6.91
C THR A 142 -17.95 -5.50 6.90
N TYR A 143 -16.86 -5.96 6.31
CA TYR A 143 -15.60 -5.24 6.34
C TYR A 143 -15.66 -3.93 5.56
N THR A 144 -16.16 -3.96 4.33
CA THR A 144 -16.31 -2.77 3.48
C THR A 144 -17.20 -1.69 4.12
N GLN A 145 -18.25 -2.09 4.83
CA GLN A 145 -19.11 -1.16 5.57
C GLN A 145 -18.38 -0.47 6.73
N GLU A 146 -17.55 -1.20 7.48
CA GLU A 146 -16.78 -0.63 8.59
C GLU A 146 -15.56 0.18 8.12
N LEU A 147 -15.05 -0.13 6.92
CA LEU A 147 -13.95 0.63 6.33
C LEU A 147 -14.29 2.09 6.04
N LEU A 148 -15.56 2.48 5.89
CA LEU A 148 -15.93 3.85 5.53
C LEU A 148 -15.36 4.90 6.52
N GLU A 149 -15.46 4.65 7.82
CA GLU A 149 -14.90 5.55 8.83
C GLU A 149 -13.36 5.56 8.81
N VAL A 150 -12.75 4.39 8.57
CA VAL A 150 -11.30 4.27 8.41
C VAL A 150 -10.81 5.07 7.20
N MET A 151 -11.51 4.98 6.07
CA MET A 151 -11.18 5.67 4.82
C MET A 151 -11.27 7.19 4.96
N LYS A 152 -12.30 7.69 5.65
CA LYS A 152 -12.44 9.11 5.95
C LYS A 152 -11.27 9.63 6.80
N ALA A 153 -10.89 8.88 7.84
CA ALA A 153 -9.79 9.27 8.71
C ALA A 153 -8.44 9.20 7.98
N LEU A 154 -8.22 8.15 7.17
CA LEU A 154 -7.03 8.00 6.33
C LEU A 154 -6.89 9.14 5.32
N ALA A 155 -7.97 9.54 4.65
CA ALA A 155 -7.96 10.66 3.70
C ALA A 155 -7.54 11.99 4.37
N SER A 156 -8.07 12.25 5.56
CA SER A 156 -7.71 13.43 6.37
C SER A 156 -6.24 13.42 6.76
N THR A 157 -5.72 12.27 7.21
CA THR A 157 -4.30 12.10 7.54
C THR A 157 -3.43 12.31 6.30
N ALA A 158 -3.78 11.67 5.17
CA ALA A 158 -3.04 11.80 3.92
C ALA A 158 -2.96 13.26 3.41
N GLU A 159 -4.05 14.02 3.54
CA GLU A 159 -4.05 15.45 3.18
C GLU A 159 -3.24 16.29 4.16
N THR A 160 -3.33 16.01 5.48
CA THR A 160 -2.57 16.71 6.52
C THR A 160 -1.07 16.65 6.24
N PHE A 161 -0.56 15.48 5.84
CA PHE A 161 0.86 15.28 5.52
C PHE A 161 1.22 15.47 4.03
N LYS A 162 0.26 15.94 3.21
CA LYS A 162 0.44 16.16 1.77
C LYS A 162 1.02 14.95 1.04
N VAL A 163 0.48 13.77 1.34
CA VAL A 163 0.78 12.52 0.62
C VAL A 163 0.60 12.74 -0.88
N ASP A 164 1.54 12.24 -1.67
CA ASP A 164 1.61 12.47 -3.12
C ASP A 164 0.59 11.60 -3.85
N TRP A 165 0.47 10.33 -3.44
CA TRP A 165 -0.46 9.34 -3.98
C TRP A 165 -1.15 8.57 -2.87
N LEU A 166 -2.47 8.42 -2.97
CA LEU A 166 -3.26 7.65 -2.02
C LEU A 166 -4.04 6.57 -2.77
N ALA A 167 -3.76 5.30 -2.45
CA ALA A 167 -4.67 4.20 -2.72
C ALA A 167 -5.49 3.93 -1.44
N PRO A 168 -6.81 4.18 -1.43
CA PRO A 168 -7.61 3.95 -0.24
C PRO A 168 -7.46 2.53 0.31
N ILE A 169 -7.50 1.55 -0.59
CA ILE A 169 -7.17 0.15 -0.32
C ILE A 169 -6.20 -0.34 -1.42
N SER A 170 -5.17 -1.07 -1.03
CA SER A 170 -4.30 -1.80 -1.94
C SER A 170 -5.07 -2.96 -2.53
N GLU A 171 -5.01 -3.13 -3.85
CA GLU A 171 -5.47 -4.37 -4.51
C GLU A 171 -6.90 -4.80 -4.09
N PRO A 172 -7.90 -3.90 -4.11
CA PRO A 172 -9.24 -4.23 -3.62
C PRO A 172 -9.87 -5.38 -4.42
N ASP A 173 -9.48 -5.56 -5.69
CA ASP A 173 -9.87 -6.69 -6.53
C ASP A 173 -9.36 -8.04 -6.00
N LYS A 174 -8.18 -8.07 -5.36
CA LYS A 174 -7.66 -9.24 -4.64
C LYS A 174 -8.46 -9.49 -3.37
N TYR A 175 -8.72 -8.45 -2.58
CA TYR A 175 -9.28 -8.62 -1.23
C TYR A 175 -10.79 -8.84 -1.22
N PHE A 176 -11.54 -8.10 -2.05
CA PHE A 176 -13.01 -8.09 -2.02
C PHE A 176 -13.63 -8.86 -3.20
N GLY A 177 -12.81 -9.21 -4.18
CA GLY A 177 -13.28 -9.65 -5.50
C GLY A 177 -13.72 -8.46 -6.36
N PRO A 178 -13.85 -8.65 -7.68
CA PRO A 178 -13.90 -7.53 -8.63
C PRO A 178 -15.18 -6.67 -8.53
N GLY A 179 -16.35 -7.29 -8.36
CA GLY A 179 -17.61 -6.55 -8.21
C GLY A 179 -17.67 -5.71 -6.93
N PRO A 180 -17.49 -6.33 -5.74
CA PRO A 180 -17.46 -5.60 -4.48
C PRO A 180 -16.34 -4.55 -4.41
N ALA A 181 -15.19 -4.80 -5.05
CA ALA A 181 -14.12 -3.81 -5.15
C ALA A 181 -14.58 -2.55 -5.90
N ASP A 182 -15.24 -2.71 -7.05
CA ASP A 182 -15.73 -1.57 -7.82
C ASP A 182 -16.77 -0.75 -7.04
N GLU A 183 -17.72 -1.44 -6.41
CA GLU A 183 -18.78 -0.82 -5.60
C GLU A 183 -18.19 -0.02 -4.43
N PHE A 184 -17.32 -0.65 -3.64
CA PHE A 184 -16.69 -0.02 -2.48
C PHE A 184 -15.83 1.18 -2.87
N MET A 185 -15.01 1.06 -3.91
CA MET A 185 -14.13 2.14 -4.33
C MET A 185 -14.92 3.35 -4.86
N GLN A 186 -16.05 3.13 -5.55
CA GLN A 186 -16.93 4.24 -5.92
C GLN A 186 -17.67 4.85 -4.71
N GLU A 187 -18.05 4.03 -3.73
CA GLU A 187 -18.72 4.47 -2.50
C GLU A 187 -17.83 5.38 -1.65
N ILE A 188 -16.54 5.08 -1.52
CA ILE A 188 -15.61 5.88 -0.69
C ILE A 188 -15.13 7.16 -1.38
N ARG A 189 -15.36 7.33 -2.69
CA ARG A 189 -14.85 8.49 -3.44
C ARG A 189 -15.27 9.84 -2.82
N PRO A 190 -16.52 10.07 -2.40
CA PRO A 190 -16.90 11.33 -1.73
C PRO A 190 -16.13 11.59 -0.44
N LEU A 191 -15.68 10.54 0.26
CA LEU A 191 -14.86 10.67 1.48
C LEU A 191 -13.43 11.17 1.16
N MET A 192 -13.02 11.09 -0.10
CA MET A 192 -11.69 11.48 -0.58
C MET A 192 -11.65 12.87 -1.20
N GLU A 193 -12.78 13.58 -1.33
CA GLU A 193 -12.86 14.89 -2.00
C GLU A 193 -11.97 15.98 -1.37
N GLY A 194 -11.64 15.85 -0.09
CA GLY A 194 -10.71 16.76 0.60
C GLY A 194 -9.22 16.52 0.30
N PHE A 195 -8.87 15.40 -0.33
CA PHE A 195 -7.49 15.04 -0.65
C PHE A 195 -7.08 15.63 -2.00
N ASN A 196 -6.04 16.46 -2.00
CA ASN A 196 -5.54 17.17 -3.18
C ASN A 196 -4.32 16.50 -3.83
N GLY A 197 -3.97 15.28 -3.41
CA GLY A 197 -2.96 14.46 -4.09
C GLY A 197 -3.57 13.66 -5.23
N LYS A 198 -2.87 12.62 -5.69
CA LYS A 198 -3.38 11.72 -6.73
C LYS A 198 -4.08 10.51 -6.11
N LEU A 199 -5.34 10.30 -6.43
CA LEU A 199 -6.08 9.10 -6.02
C LEU A 199 -5.75 7.94 -6.96
N VAL A 200 -5.43 6.79 -6.37
CA VAL A 200 -4.96 5.62 -7.08
C VAL A 200 -5.91 4.46 -6.88
N TRP A 201 -6.33 3.86 -8.00
CA TRP A 201 -6.92 2.54 -8.04
C TRP A 201 -5.81 1.50 -8.19
N GLN A 202 -5.35 0.90 -7.09
CA GLN A 202 -4.27 -0.08 -7.13
C GLN A 202 -4.82 -1.44 -7.57
N VAL A 203 -4.48 -1.89 -8.77
CA VAL A 203 -4.97 -3.15 -9.35
C VAL A 203 -3.98 -4.28 -9.05
N GLN A 204 -4.47 -5.47 -8.69
CA GLN A 204 -3.63 -6.67 -8.58
C GLN A 204 -3.52 -7.40 -9.93
N SER A 205 -4.60 -7.99 -10.42
CA SER A 205 -4.67 -8.61 -11.75
C SER A 205 -6.12 -8.89 -12.13
N SER A 206 -6.94 -7.85 -12.23
CA SER A 206 -8.31 -8.03 -12.73
C SER A 206 -8.32 -8.13 -14.26
N ASP A 207 -8.78 -9.27 -14.79
CA ASP A 207 -9.17 -9.42 -16.20
C ASP A 207 -10.51 -8.70 -16.51
N GLN A 208 -11.11 -8.02 -15.53
CA GLN A 208 -12.39 -7.33 -15.64
C GLN A 208 -12.25 -5.83 -15.83
N ARG A 209 -13.33 -5.21 -16.32
CA ARG A 209 -13.41 -3.77 -16.55
C ARG A 209 -13.69 -3.05 -15.23
N LEU A 210 -12.70 -2.33 -14.73
CA LEU A 210 -12.77 -1.54 -13.50
C LEU A 210 -13.49 -0.20 -13.72
N ASP A 211 -14.19 0.29 -12.68
CA ASP A 211 -14.77 1.63 -12.67
C ASP A 211 -13.79 2.67 -12.12
N LEU A 212 -13.00 3.26 -13.00
CA LEU A 212 -11.95 4.22 -12.63
C LEU A 212 -12.43 5.67 -12.48
N ARG A 213 -13.75 5.93 -12.51
CA ARG A 213 -14.27 7.31 -12.48
C ARG A 213 -13.88 8.02 -11.18
N GLY A 214 -13.21 9.16 -11.31
CA GLY A 214 -12.76 9.98 -10.19
C GLY A 214 -11.40 9.58 -9.60
N TYR A 215 -10.72 8.59 -10.21
CA TYR A 215 -9.34 8.23 -9.87
C TYR A 215 -8.38 8.82 -10.90
N ASP A 216 -7.22 9.30 -10.44
CA ASP A 216 -6.19 9.89 -11.30
C ASP A 216 -5.33 8.83 -11.99
N ILE A 217 -5.13 7.70 -11.32
CA ILE A 217 -4.22 6.62 -11.73
C ILE A 217 -4.91 5.27 -11.50
N ALA A 218 -4.71 4.35 -12.43
CA ALA A 218 -4.97 2.93 -12.23
C ALA A 218 -3.68 2.13 -12.43
N GLY A 219 -3.50 1.07 -11.63
CA GLY A 219 -2.46 0.07 -11.89
C GLY A 219 -1.05 0.45 -11.44
N LEU A 220 -0.90 1.10 -10.29
CA LEU A 220 0.43 1.29 -9.69
C LEU A 220 0.87 -0.01 -9.00
N ALA A 221 1.49 -0.91 -9.76
CA ALA A 221 2.24 -2.02 -9.20
C ALA A 221 3.47 -1.45 -8.50
N VAL A 222 3.47 -1.40 -7.17
CA VAL A 222 4.68 -1.06 -6.42
C VAL A 222 5.64 -2.23 -6.61
N LEU A 223 6.64 -2.05 -7.49
CA LEU A 223 7.72 -3.01 -7.74
C LEU A 223 8.59 -3.17 -6.48
N GLY A 224 8.09 -3.85 -5.47
CA GLY A 224 8.92 -4.69 -4.62
C GLY A 224 9.15 -5.99 -5.36
N ALA A 225 10.37 -6.52 -5.38
CA ALA A 225 10.66 -7.76 -6.09
C ALA A 225 9.83 -8.95 -5.55
N ILE A 226 8.64 -9.14 -6.12
CA ILE A 226 7.99 -10.41 -6.33
C ILE A 226 7.66 -10.39 -7.82
N TRP A 227 8.36 -11.23 -8.57
CA TRP A 227 8.31 -11.36 -10.03
C TRP A 227 6.95 -10.98 -10.66
N THR A 228 6.89 -9.89 -11.43
CA THR A 228 6.19 -9.75 -12.73
C THR A 228 6.27 -8.30 -13.25
N GLY A 229 6.30 -8.14 -14.58
CA GLY A 229 6.64 -6.91 -15.29
C GLY A 229 5.48 -5.94 -15.57
N LEU A 230 5.86 -4.73 -16.00
CA LEU A 230 5.01 -3.57 -16.27
C LEU A 230 4.22 -3.69 -17.59
N VAL A 231 3.00 -3.14 -17.61
CA VAL A 231 2.35 -2.60 -18.81
C VAL A 231 2.06 -1.12 -18.56
N GLU A 232 2.75 -0.23 -19.27
CA GLU A 232 2.32 1.17 -19.41
C GLU A 232 1.11 1.21 -20.37
N CYS A 233 -0.04 1.70 -19.90
CA CYS A 233 -1.15 2.06 -20.78
C CYS A 233 -0.80 3.34 -21.55
N GLY A 234 -0.19 3.19 -22.72
CA GLY A 234 0.13 4.27 -23.65
C GLY A 234 -1.11 4.92 -24.28
N THR A 235 -1.04 6.25 -24.44
CA THR A 235 -1.95 7.13 -25.18
C THR A 235 -2.04 6.71 -26.67
N PRO A 236 -3.16 6.92 -27.39
CA PRO A 236 -3.37 6.30 -28.69
C PRO A 236 -2.57 7.02 -29.79
N ILE A 237 -1.58 6.34 -30.38
CA ILE A 237 -0.92 6.84 -31.59
C ILE A 237 -1.69 6.35 -32.82
N SER A 238 -2.23 7.34 -33.52
CA SER A 238 -2.93 7.31 -34.81
C SER A 238 -2.41 6.28 -35.81
N ARG A 239 -3.36 5.61 -36.49
CA ARG A 239 -3.14 4.81 -37.70
C ARG A 239 -2.26 5.59 -38.70
N ARG A 240 -1.09 5.05 -39.03
CA ARG A 240 -0.46 5.22 -40.33
C ARG A 240 -0.14 3.85 -40.90
N SER A 241 -0.93 3.48 -41.90
CA SER A 241 -0.66 2.40 -42.82
C SER A 241 0.59 2.71 -43.64
N SER A 242 1.53 1.77 -43.71
CA SER A 242 2.32 1.51 -44.92
C SER A 242 2.86 0.08 -44.92
N PRO A 243 3.05 -0.53 -46.10
CA PRO A 243 2.90 -1.96 -46.29
C PRO A 243 4.23 -2.70 -46.39
N GLY A 244 4.22 -3.97 -45.99
CA GLY A 244 5.21 -4.96 -46.42
C GLY A 244 6.15 -5.42 -45.33
N GLN A 245 5.75 -6.47 -44.62
CA GLN A 245 6.68 -7.54 -44.25
C GLN A 245 5.91 -8.84 -44.02
N LYS A 246 6.48 -9.91 -44.58
CA LYS A 246 5.85 -11.21 -44.84
C LYS A 246 5.49 -11.94 -43.55
N GLN A 247 4.34 -12.61 -43.59
CA GLN A 247 3.94 -13.65 -42.66
C GLN A 247 5.00 -14.75 -42.61
N THR A 248 5.51 -15.05 -41.43
CA THR A 248 6.15 -16.33 -41.12
C THR A 248 5.21 -17.10 -40.20
N GLU A 249 4.70 -18.20 -40.73
CA GLU A 249 3.77 -19.13 -40.09
C GLU A 249 4.42 -19.84 -38.88
N PHE A 250 3.63 -19.99 -37.81
CA PHE A 250 3.93 -20.85 -36.67
C PHE A 250 3.78 -22.34 -37.06
N PRO A 251 4.70 -23.23 -36.67
CA PRO A 251 4.44 -24.66 -36.74
C PRO A 251 3.54 -25.10 -35.57
N LYS A 252 2.48 -25.83 -35.92
CA LYS A 252 1.45 -26.42 -35.06
C LYS A 252 2.02 -27.47 -34.10
N SER A 253 1.57 -27.43 -32.85
CA SER A 253 1.74 -28.52 -31.87
C SER A 253 0.98 -29.78 -32.31
N PRO A 254 1.55 -30.99 -32.15
CA PRO A 254 0.82 -32.22 -32.40
C PRO A 254 -0.05 -32.63 -31.21
N THR A 255 -1.33 -32.84 -31.48
CA THR A 255 -2.30 -33.62 -30.70
C THR A 255 -1.82 -35.05 -30.51
N LEU A 256 -1.88 -35.56 -29.28
CA LEU A 256 -1.84 -37.00 -28.98
C LEU A 256 -3.15 -37.42 -28.30
N ASN A 257 -3.80 -38.37 -28.96
CA ASN A 257 -5.10 -38.96 -28.63
C ASN A 257 -5.06 -39.82 -27.37
N SER A 258 -6.20 -39.86 -26.67
CA SER A 258 -6.59 -40.96 -25.79
C SER A 258 -6.89 -42.23 -26.60
N ALA A 259 -6.51 -43.41 -26.11
CA ALA A 259 -7.39 -44.56 -25.91
C ALA A 259 -6.61 -45.84 -25.53
N ALA A 260 -7.25 -46.62 -24.64
CA ALA A 260 -7.02 -48.00 -24.20
C ALA A 260 -5.93 -48.23 -23.13
#